data_AF-A0A132CEY3-F1
#
_entry.id   AF-A0A132CEY3-F1
#
_cell.length_a   1.000
_cell.length_b   1.000
_cell.length_c   1.000
_cell.angle_alpha   90.00
_cell.angle_beta   90.00
_cell.angle_gamma   90.00
#
_symmetry.space_group_name_H-M   'P 1'
#
loop_
_entity.id
_entity.type
_entity.pdbx_description
1 polymer ?
#
loop_
_entity_poly.entity_id
_entity_poly.type
_entity_poly.pdbx_seq_one_letter_code
_entity_poly.pdbx_strand_id
1 'polypeptide(L)'
;MQITRSTDFGQKGIGPGAGAGYTYEPVTQLVSASNDPNPVNYNAQNNDFLILVDASSQNVQITLPAASVSKGQHKMIKRSDTAFAAANSVSLVTVDGSQIEGSASQSLTAQNSIVEVKSDGAQWQVIGGTNSAAWGAAGAIAALTVGASPFAYTAQAAGTVVISGGTVSAVTLKRGSPAAISVGETAGVVPVSAGDIVTVTYTVAPTMDFVPR
;
A
#
# COMPACT_ATOMS: atom_id res chain seq x y z
N MET A 1 20.04 -9.88 -9.10
CA MET A 1 20.08 -8.83 -8.07
C MET A 1 21.47 -8.77 -7.50
N GLN A 2 22.04 -7.57 -7.42
CA GLN A 2 23.26 -7.36 -6.67
C GLN A 2 22.91 -7.15 -5.19
N ILE A 3 23.60 -7.86 -4.30
CA ILE A 3 23.44 -7.78 -2.85
C ILE A 3 24.77 -7.32 -2.27
N THR A 4 24.73 -6.34 -1.37
CA THR A 4 25.93 -5.88 -0.64
C THR A 4 25.59 -5.70 0.83
N ARG A 5 26.34 -6.36 1.73
CA ARG A 5 26.08 -6.33 3.18
C ARG A 5 27.16 -5.53 3.92
N SER A 6 26.79 -4.98 5.08
CA SER A 6 27.73 -4.30 6.00
C SER A 6 28.98 -5.13 6.33
N THR A 7 28.86 -6.45 6.48
CA THR A 7 29.99 -7.38 6.72
C THR A 7 31.01 -7.40 5.58
N ASP A 8 30.58 -7.06 4.36
CA ASP A 8 31.42 -7.11 3.17
C ASP A 8 32.34 -5.87 3.07
N PHE A 9 32.10 -4.85 3.90
CA PHE A 9 32.94 -3.65 4.03
C PHE A 9 34.05 -3.79 5.10
N GLY A 10 34.34 -5.02 5.55
CA GLY A 10 35.51 -5.30 6.40
C GLY A 10 35.35 -4.98 7.89
N GLN A 11 34.11 -4.82 8.39
CA GLN A 11 33.90 -4.74 9.84
C GLN A 11 34.07 -6.12 10.48
N LYS A 12 35.18 -6.29 11.22
CA LYS A 12 35.45 -7.47 12.04
C LYS A 12 34.48 -7.49 13.23
N GLY A 13 33.82 -8.63 13.49
CA GLY A 13 33.06 -8.83 14.72
C GLY A 13 33.96 -8.66 15.96
N ILE A 14 33.49 -7.92 16.96
CA ILE A 14 34.21 -7.69 18.22
C ILE A 14 33.42 -8.31 19.40
N GLY A 15 34.06 -9.22 20.13
CA GLY A 15 33.76 -9.47 21.57
C GLY A 15 33.28 -10.88 21.98
N PRO A 16 33.88 -11.53 23.02
CA PRO A 16 33.42 -12.80 23.61
C PRO A 16 32.67 -12.67 24.96
N GLY A 17 32.07 -11.52 25.31
CA GLY A 17 31.46 -11.31 26.64
C GLY A 17 30.21 -10.42 26.62
N ALA A 18 29.15 -10.89 27.28
CA ALA A 18 27.77 -10.39 27.25
C ALA A 18 27.51 -9.06 27.99
N GLY A 19 28.01 -7.95 27.44
CA GLY A 19 27.50 -6.60 27.76
C GLY A 19 28.38 -5.48 27.22
N ALA A 20 28.04 -4.88 26.07
CA ALA A 20 28.72 -3.68 25.54
C ALA A 20 27.96 -2.98 24.38
N GLY A 21 27.11 -2.01 24.72
CA GLY A 21 27.24 -0.61 24.27
C GLY A 21 27.16 -0.17 22.81
N TYR A 22 27.15 -1.05 21.80
CA TYR A 22 26.88 -0.64 20.41
C TYR A 22 26.06 -1.70 19.68
N THR A 23 24.81 -1.38 19.35
CA THR A 23 24.03 -2.13 18.36
C THR A 23 24.48 -1.66 16.99
N TYR A 24 25.41 -2.38 16.36
CA TYR A 24 25.64 -2.21 14.93
C TYR A 24 24.41 -2.75 14.21
N GLU A 25 23.67 -1.87 13.57
CA GLU A 25 22.54 -2.20 12.73
C GLU A 25 23.05 -2.51 11.33
N PRO A 26 23.03 -3.79 10.90
CA PRO A 26 23.55 -4.16 9.60
C PRO A 26 22.70 -3.58 8.48
N VAL A 27 23.40 -3.06 7.48
CA VAL A 27 22.82 -2.55 6.23
C VAL A 27 22.98 -3.59 5.14
N THR A 28 21.88 -3.89 4.45
CA THR A 28 21.82 -4.72 3.25
C THR A 28 21.32 -3.85 2.11
N GLN A 29 22.11 -3.73 1.05
CA GLN A 29 21.74 -3.02 -0.17
C GLN A 29 21.37 -4.00 -1.26
N LEU A 30 20.21 -3.77 -1.87
CA LEU A 30 19.65 -4.57 -2.96
C LEU A 30 19.53 -3.68 -4.19
N VAL A 31 20.10 -4.09 -5.32
CA VAL A 31 19.96 -3.38 -6.60
C VAL A 31 19.36 -4.31 -7.64
N SER A 32 18.18 -3.93 -8.12
CA SER A 32 17.49 -4.62 -9.22
C SER A 32 18.16 -4.31 -10.57
N ALA A 33 18.38 -5.33 -11.37
CA ALA A 33 18.85 -5.22 -12.74
C ALA A 33 17.74 -5.55 -13.74
N SER A 34 17.82 -5.03 -14.95
CA SER A 34 16.79 -5.22 -16.00
C SER A 34 16.62 -6.69 -16.42
N ASN A 35 17.66 -7.51 -16.26
CA ASN A 35 17.64 -8.94 -16.55
C ASN A 35 17.24 -9.82 -15.34
N ASP A 36 16.94 -9.22 -14.20
CA ASP A 36 16.44 -9.98 -13.06
C ASP A 36 14.97 -10.41 -13.29
N PRO A 37 14.52 -11.50 -12.63
CA PRO A 37 13.09 -11.86 -12.57
C PRO A 37 12.23 -10.71 -12.05
N ASN A 38 10.95 -10.67 -12.42
CA ASN A 38 10.02 -9.64 -11.96
C ASN A 38 8.80 -10.30 -11.26
N PRO A 39 8.68 -10.23 -9.91
CA PRO A 39 9.55 -9.49 -9.00
C PRO A 39 10.89 -10.19 -8.74
N VAL A 40 11.89 -9.38 -8.39
CA VAL A 40 13.17 -9.81 -7.85
C VAL A 40 12.97 -10.18 -6.39
N ASN A 41 13.22 -11.43 -6.00
CA ASN A 41 12.96 -11.87 -4.63
C ASN A 41 14.23 -11.80 -3.77
N TYR A 42 14.09 -11.29 -2.53
CA TYR A 42 15.09 -11.35 -1.47
C TYR A 42 14.49 -11.95 -0.20
N ASN A 43 15.05 -13.06 0.27
CA ASN A 43 14.68 -13.64 1.55
C ASN A 43 15.47 -12.94 2.66
N ALA A 44 14.79 -12.10 3.44
CA ALA A 44 15.39 -11.38 4.55
C ALA A 44 15.90 -12.35 5.62
N GLN A 45 17.11 -12.11 6.10
CA GLN A 45 17.79 -12.95 7.07
C GLN A 45 17.53 -12.44 8.49
N ASN A 46 17.69 -13.30 9.49
CA ASN A 46 17.52 -12.91 10.89
C ASN A 46 18.46 -11.79 11.32
N ASN A 47 19.64 -11.71 10.72
CA ASN A 47 20.63 -10.67 10.95
C ASN A 47 20.47 -9.44 10.04
N ASP A 48 19.49 -9.35 9.14
CA ASP A 48 19.22 -8.08 8.46
C ASP A 48 18.61 -7.06 9.44
N PHE A 49 18.90 -5.78 9.29
CA PHE A 49 18.17 -4.72 9.99
C PHE A 49 17.66 -3.69 9.00
N LEU A 50 18.56 -2.90 8.41
CA LEU A 50 18.24 -1.93 7.38
C LEU A 50 18.42 -2.58 6.01
N ILE A 51 17.34 -2.70 5.24
CA ILE A 51 17.35 -3.17 3.86
C ILE A 51 17.03 -1.99 2.95
N LEU A 52 18.05 -1.51 2.24
CA LEU A 52 17.94 -0.48 1.22
C LEU A 52 17.70 -1.14 -0.13
N VAL A 53 16.62 -0.75 -0.80
CA VAL A 53 16.17 -1.43 -2.01
C VAL A 53 16.08 -0.44 -3.16
N ASP A 54 16.88 -0.68 -4.19
CA ASP A 54 16.80 0.01 -5.47
C ASP A 54 15.93 -0.81 -6.45
N ALA A 55 14.71 -0.34 -6.67
CA ALA A 55 13.72 -0.88 -7.60
C ALA A 55 13.71 -0.12 -8.95
N SER A 56 14.80 0.56 -9.33
CA SER A 56 14.89 1.29 -10.59
C SER A 56 14.61 0.44 -11.83
N SER A 57 15.00 -0.83 -11.82
CA SER A 57 14.93 -1.69 -13.01
C SER A 57 13.76 -2.66 -13.02
N GLN A 58 13.34 -3.18 -11.86
CA GLN A 58 12.28 -4.17 -11.72
C GLN A 58 11.57 -4.02 -10.36
N ASN A 59 10.39 -4.63 -10.19
CA ASN A 59 9.80 -4.78 -8.86
C ASN A 59 10.70 -5.66 -7.98
N VAL A 60 10.76 -5.36 -6.68
CA VAL A 60 11.49 -6.17 -5.69
C VAL A 60 10.51 -6.68 -4.64
N GLN A 61 10.63 -7.94 -4.24
CA GLN A 61 9.89 -8.54 -3.15
C GLN A 61 10.85 -8.94 -2.03
N ILE A 62 10.59 -8.44 -0.84
CA ILE A 62 11.28 -8.80 0.39
C ILE A 62 10.42 -9.82 1.12
N THR A 63 10.92 -11.05 1.22
CA THR A 63 10.28 -12.13 1.97
C THR A 63 10.84 -12.14 3.38
N LEU A 64 10.03 -11.67 4.34
CA LEU A 64 10.33 -11.72 5.76
C LEU A 64 10.27 -13.17 6.26
N PRO A 65 11.08 -13.53 7.28
CA PRO A 65 10.93 -14.82 7.94
C PRO A 65 9.54 -14.97 8.60
N ALA A 66 9.19 -16.22 8.90
CA ALA A 66 7.97 -16.55 9.62
C ALA A 66 7.92 -15.80 10.95
N ALA A 67 6.79 -15.14 11.25
CA ALA A 67 6.66 -14.34 12.47
C ALA A 67 6.95 -15.18 13.73
N SER A 68 6.54 -16.45 13.71
CA SER A 68 6.71 -17.44 14.80
C SER A 68 8.16 -17.67 15.24
N VAL A 69 9.12 -17.57 14.32
CA VAL A 69 10.56 -17.76 14.62
C VAL A 69 11.32 -16.43 14.73
N SER A 70 10.63 -15.31 14.53
CA SER A 70 11.22 -13.97 14.50
C SER A 70 10.73 -13.06 15.61
N LYS A 71 10.10 -13.58 16.67
CA LYS A 71 9.58 -12.78 17.79
C LYS A 71 10.61 -11.78 18.31
N GLY A 72 10.24 -10.50 18.32
CA GLY A 72 11.08 -9.38 18.76
C GLY A 72 12.05 -8.84 17.70
N GLN A 73 12.23 -9.50 16.55
CA GLN A 73 13.04 -8.97 15.46
C GLN A 73 12.40 -7.73 14.86
N HIS A 74 13.25 -6.75 14.54
CA HIS A 74 12.90 -5.48 13.90
C HIS A 74 13.62 -5.39 12.56
N LYS A 75 12.89 -5.02 11.52
CA LYS A 75 13.42 -4.77 10.18
C LYS A 75 12.96 -3.39 9.72
N MET A 76 13.86 -2.68 9.05
CA MET A 76 13.60 -1.41 8.39
C MET A 76 13.86 -1.62 6.91
N ILE A 77 12.82 -1.45 6.09
CA ILE A 77 12.92 -1.60 4.64
C ILE A 77 12.69 -0.22 4.05
N LYS A 78 13.61 0.25 3.22
CA LYS A 78 13.49 1.54 2.55
C LYS A 78 13.69 1.36 1.06
N ARG A 79 12.78 1.96 0.28
CA ARG A 79 12.96 2.13 -1.15
C ARG A 79 13.90 3.31 -1.39
N SER A 80 15.02 3.05 -2.03
CA SER A 80 16.11 3.98 -2.29
C SER A 80 16.61 3.83 -3.73
N ASP A 81 15.70 3.99 -4.70
CA ASP A 81 16.03 3.85 -6.12
C ASP A 81 17.10 4.86 -6.52
N THR A 82 18.03 4.46 -7.37
CA THR A 82 18.99 5.39 -7.99
C THR A 82 18.32 6.29 -9.03
N ALA A 83 17.33 5.73 -9.74
CA ALA A 83 16.40 6.43 -10.63
C ALA A 83 14.96 5.97 -10.32
N PHE A 84 14.10 6.89 -9.87
CA PHE A 84 12.73 6.53 -9.48
C PHE A 84 11.90 6.06 -10.68
N ALA A 85 11.38 4.84 -10.59
CA ALA A 85 10.45 4.27 -11.57
C ALA A 85 9.07 4.04 -10.91
N ALA A 86 8.10 4.90 -11.23
CA ALA A 86 6.77 4.88 -10.60
C ALA A 86 5.97 3.59 -10.84
N ALA A 87 6.29 2.83 -11.90
CA ALA A 87 5.66 1.54 -12.19
C ALA A 87 6.21 0.38 -11.35
N ASN A 88 7.40 0.54 -10.77
CA ASN A 88 8.03 -0.47 -9.93
C ASN A 88 7.67 -0.24 -8.47
N SER A 89 7.76 -1.30 -7.66
CA SER A 89 7.48 -1.28 -6.23
C SER A 89 8.44 -2.18 -5.46
N VAL A 90 8.56 -1.90 -4.15
CA VAL A 90 9.21 -2.80 -3.18
C VAL A 90 8.11 -3.39 -2.31
N SER A 91 7.79 -4.67 -2.53
CA SER A 91 6.77 -5.39 -1.77
C SER A 91 7.40 -6.18 -0.62
N LEU A 92 6.65 -6.35 0.45
CA LEU A 92 6.99 -7.16 1.61
C LEU A 92 5.93 -8.25 1.75
N VAL A 93 6.39 -9.48 1.91
CA VAL A 93 5.57 -10.66 2.21
C VAL A 93 6.26 -11.47 3.30
N THR A 94 5.61 -12.49 3.83
CA THR A 94 6.21 -13.44 4.78
C THR A 94 6.35 -14.81 4.12
N VAL A 95 7.38 -15.57 4.52
CA VAL A 95 7.65 -16.90 3.94
C VAL A 95 6.53 -17.92 4.22
N ASP A 96 5.79 -17.74 5.31
CA ASP A 96 4.75 -18.64 5.80
C ASP A 96 3.33 -18.07 5.61
N GLY A 97 3.19 -16.90 4.99
CA GLY A 97 1.91 -16.22 4.82
C GLY A 97 1.35 -15.60 6.10
N SER A 98 2.14 -15.53 7.19
CA SER A 98 1.79 -14.72 8.36
C SER A 98 1.55 -13.25 7.97
N GLN A 99 0.65 -12.58 8.68
CA GLN A 99 0.22 -11.24 8.29
C GLN A 99 1.28 -10.17 8.63
N ILE A 100 1.23 -9.07 7.89
CA ILE A 100 1.94 -7.82 8.12
C ILE A 100 0.88 -6.74 8.31
N GLU A 101 0.64 -6.35 9.57
CA GLU A 101 -0.45 -5.45 9.98
C GLU A 101 -1.82 -5.93 9.49
N GLY A 102 -2.15 -7.21 9.73
CA GLY A 102 -3.41 -7.82 9.28
C GLY A 102 -3.53 -8.05 7.76
N SER A 103 -2.55 -7.63 6.95
CA SER A 103 -2.50 -7.87 5.50
C SER A 103 -1.54 -9.00 5.15
N ALA A 104 -1.75 -9.68 4.02
CA ALA A 104 -0.78 -10.67 3.50
C ALA A 104 0.48 -10.02 2.88
N SER A 105 0.41 -8.73 2.55
CA SER A 105 1.54 -7.98 1.97
C SER A 105 1.47 -6.48 2.27
N GLN A 106 2.63 -5.83 2.19
CA GLN A 106 2.78 -4.37 2.22
C GLN A 106 3.65 -3.94 1.03
N SER A 107 3.45 -2.74 0.47
CA SER A 107 4.22 -2.30 -0.70
C SER A 107 4.63 -0.84 -0.60
N LEU A 108 5.90 -0.56 -0.83
CA LEU A 108 6.52 0.76 -0.94
C LEU A 108 6.54 1.22 -2.40
N THR A 109 5.69 2.19 -2.75
CA THR A 109 5.51 2.66 -4.15
C THR A 109 6.14 4.03 -4.42
N ALA A 110 6.53 4.76 -3.37
CA ALA A 110 7.14 6.06 -3.49
C ALA A 110 8.65 6.04 -3.27
N GLN A 111 9.38 6.94 -3.93
CA GLN A 111 10.80 7.13 -3.65
C GLN A 111 11.02 7.53 -2.20
N ASN A 112 12.08 7.00 -1.58
CA ASN A 112 12.46 7.23 -0.18
C ASN A 112 11.44 6.76 0.85
N SER A 113 10.40 6.04 0.44
CA SER A 113 9.46 5.44 1.39
C SER A 113 10.15 4.37 2.22
N ILE A 114 9.69 4.25 3.46
CA ILE A 114 10.27 3.41 4.50
C ILE A 114 9.14 2.74 5.26
N VAL A 115 9.35 1.48 5.62
CA VAL A 115 8.50 0.75 6.57
C VAL A 115 9.37 0.10 7.62
N GLU A 116 8.95 0.21 8.87
CA GLU A 116 9.54 -0.47 10.01
C GLU A 116 8.56 -1.51 10.52
N VAL A 117 9.02 -2.76 10.57
CA VAL A 117 8.22 -3.89 11.02
C VAL A 117 8.88 -4.59 12.19
N LYS A 118 8.08 -5.03 13.16
CA LYS A 118 8.53 -5.81 14.30
C LYS A 118 7.64 -7.02 14.51
N SER A 119 8.22 -8.21 14.59
CA SER A 119 7.44 -9.43 14.84
C SER A 119 7.05 -9.54 16.32
N ASP A 120 5.78 -9.86 16.57
CA ASP A 120 5.26 -10.19 17.92
C ASP A 120 5.27 -11.70 18.22
N GLY A 121 5.67 -12.52 17.24
CA GLY A 121 5.64 -13.98 17.29
C GLY A 121 4.42 -14.64 16.63
N ALA A 122 3.43 -13.87 16.18
CA ALA A 122 2.26 -14.35 15.43
C ALA A 122 2.12 -13.64 14.08
N GLN A 123 2.43 -12.36 14.03
CA GLN A 123 2.43 -11.52 12.83
C GLN A 123 3.55 -10.47 12.91
N TRP A 124 3.79 -9.78 11.79
CA TRP A 124 4.65 -8.60 11.75
C TRP A 124 3.80 -7.35 11.95
N GLN A 125 4.12 -6.56 12.98
CA GLN A 125 3.48 -5.28 13.26
C GLN A 125 4.20 -4.17 12.51
N VAL A 126 3.48 -3.27 11.87
CA VAL A 126 4.08 -2.03 11.32
C VAL A 126 4.18 -1.02 12.45
N ILE A 127 5.40 -0.70 12.87
CA ILE A 127 5.67 0.18 14.02
C ILE A 127 6.09 1.59 13.62
N GLY A 128 6.34 1.82 12.33
CA GLY A 128 6.75 3.13 11.83
C GLY A 128 6.98 3.14 10.32
N GLY A 129 7.23 4.35 9.83
CA GLY A 129 7.62 4.59 8.45
C GLY A 129 6.74 5.61 7.73
N THR A 130 7.12 5.94 6.50
CA THR A 130 6.37 6.80 5.60
C THR A 130 6.29 6.11 4.25
N ASN A 131 5.06 5.84 3.80
CA ASN A 131 4.79 5.48 2.43
C ASN A 131 4.02 6.64 1.83
N SER A 132 4.56 7.30 0.79
CA SER A 132 3.84 8.43 0.18
C SER A 132 2.57 7.99 -0.56
N ALA A 133 2.25 6.69 -0.57
CA ALA A 133 0.88 6.22 -0.69
C ALA A 133 0.32 6.02 0.72
N ALA A 134 -0.59 6.93 1.12
CA ALA A 134 -1.32 6.87 2.37
C ALA A 134 -1.82 5.43 2.65
N TRP A 135 -1.77 5.00 3.91
CA TRP A 135 -2.52 3.82 4.34
C TRP A 135 -4.01 4.06 4.05
N GLY A 136 -4.48 3.39 2.99
CA GLY A 136 -5.68 3.75 2.23
C GLY A 136 -5.30 3.94 0.77
N ALA A 137 -5.16 2.83 0.04
CA ALA A 137 -4.90 2.88 -1.39
C ALA A 137 -6.02 3.68 -2.08
N ALA A 138 -5.70 4.89 -2.55
CA ALA A 138 -6.61 5.65 -3.38
C ALA A 138 -6.85 4.84 -4.66
N GLY A 139 -7.98 4.14 -4.72
CA GLY A 139 -8.34 3.35 -5.90
C GLY A 139 -8.41 4.25 -7.13
N ALA A 140 -8.13 3.68 -8.30
CA ALA A 140 -8.24 4.42 -9.55
C ALA A 140 -9.66 4.99 -9.71
N ILE A 141 -9.77 6.18 -10.28
CA ILE A 141 -11.07 6.78 -10.62
C ILE A 141 -11.77 5.86 -11.62
N ALA A 142 -13.01 5.48 -11.32
CA ALA A 142 -13.82 4.59 -12.14
C ALA A 142 -14.98 5.36 -12.77
N ALA A 143 -14.98 5.47 -14.09
CA ALA A 143 -16.10 6.07 -14.82
C ALA A 143 -17.37 5.21 -14.69
N LEU A 144 -18.49 5.85 -14.38
CA LEU A 144 -19.79 5.21 -14.28
C LEU A 144 -20.58 5.43 -15.57
N THR A 145 -20.95 4.34 -16.23
CA THR A 145 -21.81 4.42 -17.43
C THR A 145 -23.26 4.70 -17.00
N VAL A 146 -23.68 5.95 -17.14
CA VAL A 146 -25.02 6.39 -16.75
C VAL A 146 -26.06 5.92 -17.78
N GLY A 147 -27.05 5.15 -17.32
CA GLY A 147 -28.06 4.48 -18.16
C GLY A 147 -29.33 5.29 -18.42
N ALA A 148 -30.50 4.71 -18.12
CA ALA A 148 -31.78 5.41 -18.15
C ALA A 148 -32.01 6.20 -16.85
N SER A 149 -32.77 7.29 -16.95
CA SER A 149 -33.18 8.10 -15.80
C SER A 149 -34.45 7.53 -15.15
N PRO A 150 -34.54 7.45 -13.81
CA PRO A 150 -33.47 7.68 -12.83
C PRO A 150 -32.41 6.57 -12.85
N PHE A 151 -31.13 6.96 -12.82
CA PHE A 151 -30.02 6.03 -12.74
C PHE A 151 -29.62 5.80 -11.28
N ALA A 152 -29.37 4.55 -10.88
CA ALA A 152 -28.94 4.20 -9.53
C ALA A 152 -27.58 3.50 -9.56
N TYR A 153 -26.61 4.07 -8.85
CA TYR A 153 -25.30 3.48 -8.61
C TYR A 153 -25.23 2.95 -7.18
N THR A 154 -24.79 1.69 -7.02
CA THR A 154 -24.49 1.11 -5.70
C THR A 154 -22.98 1.12 -5.48
N ALA A 155 -22.52 1.84 -4.46
CA ALA A 155 -21.10 1.93 -4.12
C ALA A 155 -20.57 0.58 -3.62
N GLN A 156 -19.50 0.10 -4.25
CA GLN A 156 -18.86 -1.17 -3.85
C GLN A 156 -17.83 -1.00 -2.73
N ALA A 157 -17.36 0.23 -2.51
CA ALA A 157 -16.39 0.61 -1.50
C ALA A 157 -16.71 2.00 -0.94
N ALA A 158 -16.01 2.42 0.11
CA ALA A 158 -16.05 3.81 0.56
C ALA A 158 -15.37 4.72 -0.47
N GLY A 159 -15.86 5.96 -0.61
CA GLY A 159 -15.33 6.89 -1.60
C GLY A 159 -16.27 8.05 -1.86
N THR A 160 -16.17 8.61 -3.05
CA THR A 160 -16.99 9.75 -3.48
C THR A 160 -17.48 9.51 -4.90
N VAL A 161 -18.77 9.77 -5.15
CA VAL A 161 -19.34 9.85 -6.49
C VAL A 161 -19.32 11.31 -6.94
N VAL A 162 -18.66 11.60 -8.04
CA VAL A 162 -18.59 12.91 -8.68
C VAL A 162 -19.63 12.95 -9.80
N ILE A 163 -20.45 13.98 -9.83
CA ILE A 163 -21.51 14.18 -10.83
C ILE A 163 -21.26 15.52 -11.52
N SER A 164 -21.19 15.53 -12.85
CA SER A 164 -20.96 16.74 -13.63
C SER A 164 -21.66 16.70 -14.99
N GLY A 165 -22.01 17.87 -15.54
CA GLY A 165 -22.71 17.98 -16.81
C GLY A 165 -24.16 17.48 -16.78
N GLY A 166 -24.79 17.38 -17.94
CA GLY A 166 -26.18 16.95 -18.09
C GLY A 166 -27.21 17.96 -17.54
N THR A 167 -28.45 17.50 -17.35
CA THR A 167 -29.55 18.26 -16.74
C THR A 167 -30.18 17.41 -15.65
N VAL A 168 -29.55 17.43 -14.48
CA VAL A 168 -29.96 16.69 -13.30
C VAL A 168 -31.01 17.47 -12.52
N SER A 169 -32.13 16.83 -12.21
CA SER A 169 -33.23 17.41 -11.44
C SER A 169 -33.23 16.98 -9.97
N ALA A 170 -32.61 15.84 -9.64
CA ALA A 170 -32.48 15.39 -8.26
C ALA A 170 -31.32 14.38 -8.09
N VAL A 171 -30.62 14.49 -6.97
CA VAL A 171 -29.70 13.47 -6.47
C VAL A 171 -30.15 13.03 -5.08
N THR A 172 -30.27 11.72 -4.87
CA THR A 172 -30.61 11.14 -3.57
C THR A 172 -29.59 10.09 -3.14
N LEU A 173 -29.33 10.03 -1.84
CA LEU A 173 -28.47 9.02 -1.21
C LEU A 173 -29.34 8.12 -0.33
N LYS A 174 -29.14 6.81 -0.44
CA LYS A 174 -29.75 5.81 0.45
C LYS A 174 -28.67 4.93 1.07
N ARG A 175 -28.74 4.76 2.39
CA ARG A 175 -27.92 3.83 3.16
C ARG A 175 -28.82 2.90 3.98
N GLY A 176 -28.86 1.62 3.62
CA GLY A 176 -29.69 0.63 4.32
C GLY A 176 -31.18 1.02 4.40
N SER A 177 -31.72 1.02 5.62
CA SER A 177 -33.03 1.59 5.98
C SER A 177 -32.75 2.76 6.94
N PRO A 178 -33.25 3.99 6.72
CA PRO A 178 -34.57 4.37 6.22
C PRO A 178 -34.63 4.78 4.72
N ALA A 179 -35.65 5.56 4.33
CA ALA A 179 -35.85 6.08 2.96
C ALA A 179 -34.66 6.94 2.47
N ALA A 180 -34.53 7.05 1.14
CA ALA A 180 -33.50 7.88 0.52
C ALA A 180 -33.66 9.36 0.91
N ILE A 181 -32.54 10.03 1.16
CA ILE A 181 -32.50 11.46 1.45
C ILE A 181 -32.07 12.23 0.20
N SER A 182 -32.59 13.44 0.01
CA SER A 182 -32.08 14.35 -1.02
C SER A 182 -30.72 14.89 -0.61
N VAL A 183 -29.78 14.94 -1.55
CA VAL A 183 -28.46 15.53 -1.32
C VAL A 183 -28.51 17.06 -1.40
N GLY A 184 -29.58 17.64 -1.97
CA GLY A 184 -29.74 19.08 -2.13
C GLY A 184 -28.95 19.69 -3.30
N GLU A 185 -28.09 18.90 -3.94
CA GLU A 185 -27.25 19.30 -5.07
C GLU A 185 -27.62 18.53 -6.34
N THR A 186 -27.48 19.16 -7.50
CA THR A 186 -27.70 18.54 -8.83
C THR A 186 -26.40 18.29 -9.60
N ALA A 187 -25.27 18.81 -9.11
CA ALA A 187 -23.92 18.50 -9.56
C ALA A 187 -22.96 18.66 -8.39
N GLY A 188 -21.81 17.96 -8.42
CA GLY A 188 -20.81 18.02 -7.35
C GLY A 188 -20.44 16.64 -6.83
N VAL A 189 -20.13 16.57 -5.54
CA VAL A 189 -19.55 15.37 -4.91
C VAL A 189 -20.49 14.78 -3.86
N VAL A 190 -20.70 13.47 -3.93
CA VAL A 190 -21.52 12.71 -2.99
C VAL A 190 -20.63 11.68 -2.29
N PRO A 191 -20.26 11.90 -1.02
CA PRO A 191 -19.54 10.91 -0.23
C PRO A 191 -20.40 9.66 0.00
N VAL A 192 -19.80 8.48 -0.17
CA VAL A 192 -20.48 7.18 -0.05
C VAL A 192 -19.66 6.18 0.77
N SER A 193 -20.36 5.26 1.41
CA SER A 193 -19.82 4.04 2.02
C SER A 193 -20.21 2.83 1.17
N ALA A 194 -19.53 1.69 1.37
CA ALA A 194 -19.90 0.45 0.70
C ALA A 194 -21.37 0.08 0.98
N GLY A 195 -22.13 -0.22 -0.07
CA GLY A 195 -23.55 -0.51 -0.01
C GLY A 195 -24.49 0.69 -0.12
N ASP A 196 -23.96 1.92 -0.14
CA ASP A 196 -24.79 3.11 -0.40
C ASP A 196 -25.29 3.12 -1.85
N ILE A 197 -26.50 3.65 -2.04
CA ILE A 197 -27.11 3.84 -3.35
C ILE A 197 -27.25 5.33 -3.62
N VAL A 198 -26.59 5.82 -4.66
CA VAL A 198 -26.77 7.16 -5.21
C VAL A 198 -27.71 7.07 -6.40
N THR A 199 -28.87 7.72 -6.32
CA THR A 199 -29.83 7.81 -7.42
C THR A 199 -29.82 9.21 -8.01
N VAL A 200 -29.67 9.30 -9.33
CA VAL A 200 -29.60 10.56 -10.08
C VAL A 200 -30.74 10.59 -11.09
N THR A 201 -31.58 11.60 -11.00
CA THR A 201 -32.69 11.85 -11.94
C THR A 201 -32.30 12.99 -12.87
N TYR A 202 -32.45 12.79 -14.17
CA TYR A 202 -32.07 13.76 -15.19
C TYR A 202 -32.92 13.68 -16.46
N THR A 203 -32.87 14.74 -17.27
CA THR A 203 -33.41 14.79 -18.64
C THR A 203 -32.32 14.74 -19.70
N VAL A 204 -31.10 15.15 -19.38
CA VAL A 204 -29.87 14.95 -20.18
C VAL A 204 -28.85 14.24 -19.31
N ALA A 205 -28.28 13.14 -19.82
CA ALA A 205 -27.38 12.29 -19.03
C ALA A 205 -26.16 13.06 -18.50
N PRO A 206 -25.88 13.01 -17.18
CA PRO A 206 -24.66 13.55 -16.61
C PRO A 206 -23.47 12.59 -16.83
N THR A 207 -22.27 13.12 -16.66
CA THR A 207 -21.05 12.33 -16.43
C THR A 207 -20.96 12.00 -14.95
N MET A 208 -20.66 10.75 -14.63
CA MET A 208 -20.47 10.30 -13.25
C MET A 208 -19.17 9.50 -13.12
N ASP A 209 -18.40 9.78 -12.08
CA ASP A 209 -17.16 9.07 -11.75
C ASP A 209 -17.14 8.68 -10.27
N PHE A 210 -16.65 7.49 -9.95
CA PHE A 210 -16.41 7.06 -8.58
C PHE A 210 -14.92 7.18 -8.25
N VAL A 211 -14.62 7.85 -7.13
CA VAL A 211 -13.27 8.02 -6.58
C VAL A 211 -13.18 7.21 -5.28
N PRO A 212 -12.58 6.00 -5.29
CA PRO A 212 -12.44 5.18 -4.09
C PRO A 212 -11.54 5.84 -3.03
N ARG A 213 -11.83 5.58 -1.75
CA ARG A 213 -11.00 5.98 -0.60
C ARG A 213 -10.60 4.78 0.26
#